data_AF-A0A088SBN0-F1
#
_entry.id   AF-A0A088SBN0-F1
#
_cell.length_a   1.000
_cell.length_b   1.000
_cell.length_c   1.000
_cell.angle_alpha   90.00
_cell.angle_beta   90.00
_cell.angle_gamma   90.00
#
_symmetry.space_group_name_H-M   'P 1'
#
loop_
_entity.id
_entity.type
_entity.pdbx_description
1 polymer ?
#
loop_
_entity_poly.entity_id
_entity_poly.type
_entity_poly.pdbx_seq_one_letter_code
_entity_poly.pdbx_strand_id
1 'polypeptide(L)'
;MSTSRTPPPQEAADVSASAIPTAPASQKAAAVELEAPASAPVAAETSTEEAASSSPGHDEAPPNPPPLLEVAESLLARLKPFLRESHIEIEARICSIIQSKKRTHSMMKGHVGATATTISSHDAPHIVEGEHRRIQVGVSAEDFARMKAYMAEKPEALPFQESVTEDVNTRTGRYTYAIANDGSESFIGCIEKRRLCNVEVRVPGCPYDIRVSVSTEVPKPAMDAPAVKPHGCVRRKRRWTATEKTFEYAFTRVSTVDHKYPVFEVEVEGIHVSCQAGVTKAWLADLLGRLVALAQLKGNTGLPHRLACDGD
;
A
#
# COMPACT_ATOMS: atom_id res chain seq x y z
N MET A 1 -9.71 -51.38 41.36
CA MET A 1 -10.01 -51.92 40.01
C MET A 1 -10.64 -50.80 39.21
N SER A 2 -9.82 -50.04 38.48
CA SER A 2 -10.26 -48.89 37.68
C SER A 2 -10.34 -49.33 36.21
N THR A 3 -11.53 -49.31 35.63
CA THR A 3 -11.74 -49.59 34.22
C THR A 3 -11.54 -48.33 33.40
N SER A 4 -10.55 -48.39 32.52
CA SER A 4 -10.20 -47.43 31.49
C SER A 4 -11.31 -47.33 30.43
N ARG A 5 -11.77 -46.11 30.13
CA ARG A 5 -12.64 -45.82 28.99
C ARG A 5 -11.80 -45.47 27.76
N THR A 6 -11.92 -46.29 26.73
CA THR A 6 -11.39 -46.06 25.38
C THR A 6 -12.33 -45.13 24.61
N PRO A 7 -11.82 -44.08 23.93
CA PRO A 7 -12.63 -43.28 23.00
C PRO A 7 -12.74 -43.95 21.61
N PRO A 8 -13.82 -43.66 20.85
CA PRO A 8 -14.07 -44.27 19.54
C PRO A 8 -13.21 -43.64 18.42
N PRO A 9 -13.08 -44.32 17.26
CA PRO A 9 -12.22 -43.87 16.17
C PRO A 9 -12.85 -42.69 15.44
N GLN A 10 -12.05 -41.66 15.15
CA GLN A 10 -12.45 -40.58 14.26
C GLN A 10 -12.25 -40.99 12.81
N GLU A 11 -13.33 -40.78 12.06
CA GLU A 11 -13.52 -41.00 10.63
C GLU A 11 -12.61 -40.05 9.83
N ALA A 12 -11.83 -40.61 8.90
CA ALA A 12 -10.95 -39.87 8.02
C ALA A 12 -11.79 -39.17 6.93
N ALA A 13 -11.84 -37.84 6.98
CA ALA A 13 -12.31 -37.03 5.88
C ALA A 13 -11.12 -36.64 5.00
N ASP A 14 -11.01 -37.36 3.89
CA ASP A 14 -10.09 -37.15 2.79
C ASP A 14 -10.54 -35.89 2.01
N VAL A 15 -9.81 -34.78 2.14
CA VAL A 15 -10.00 -33.58 1.31
C VAL A 15 -8.63 -33.08 0.88
N SER A 16 -8.17 -33.59 -0.27
CA SER A 16 -7.07 -33.00 -1.03
C SER A 16 -7.48 -31.61 -1.55
N ALA A 17 -6.98 -30.57 -0.90
CA ALA A 17 -6.89 -29.22 -1.47
C ALA A 17 -5.41 -28.83 -1.50
N SER A 18 -4.76 -29.15 -2.61
CA SER A 18 -3.41 -28.68 -2.94
C SER A 18 -3.50 -27.19 -3.28
N ALA A 19 -3.28 -26.32 -2.29
CA ALA A 19 -3.04 -24.91 -2.52
C ALA A 19 -1.54 -24.72 -2.72
N ILE A 20 -1.13 -24.50 -3.98
CA ILE A 20 0.24 -24.10 -4.32
C ILE A 20 0.47 -22.71 -3.69
N PRO A 21 1.47 -22.53 -2.81
CA PRO A 21 1.84 -21.20 -2.34
C PRO A 21 2.43 -20.42 -3.52
N THR A 22 1.80 -19.31 -3.88
CA THR A 22 2.37 -18.34 -4.81
C THR A 22 3.56 -17.68 -4.11
N ALA A 23 4.76 -18.23 -4.34
CA ALA A 23 6.01 -17.53 -4.09
C ALA A 23 5.99 -16.18 -4.83
N PRO A 24 6.71 -15.15 -4.35
CA PRO A 24 6.89 -13.93 -5.14
C PRO A 24 7.40 -14.34 -6.51
N ALA A 25 6.72 -13.89 -7.57
CA ALA A 25 7.02 -14.25 -8.94
C ALA A 25 8.51 -13.97 -9.21
N SER A 26 9.31 -15.02 -9.17
CA SER A 26 10.71 -14.99 -9.56
C SER A 26 10.71 -14.69 -11.05
N GLN A 27 11.15 -13.48 -11.41
CA GLN A 27 11.21 -13.01 -12.78
C GLN A 27 12.19 -13.91 -13.56
N LYS A 28 11.67 -14.96 -14.19
CA LYS A 28 12.38 -15.73 -15.20
C LYS A 28 12.25 -14.96 -16.51
N ALA A 29 13.24 -14.12 -16.80
CA ALA A 29 13.37 -13.47 -18.10
C ALA A 29 13.56 -14.55 -19.18
N ALA A 30 12.51 -14.82 -19.95
CA ALA A 30 12.62 -15.53 -21.22
C ALA A 30 12.81 -14.47 -22.30
N ALA A 31 13.97 -14.51 -22.97
CA ALA A 31 14.22 -13.75 -24.18
C ALA A 31 13.23 -14.22 -25.26
N VAL A 32 12.41 -13.32 -25.78
CA VAL A 32 11.61 -13.53 -26.98
C VAL A 32 12.31 -12.80 -28.12
N GLU A 33 12.80 -13.60 -29.05
CA GLU A 33 13.37 -13.21 -30.33
C GLU A 33 12.24 -12.65 -31.20
N LEU A 34 12.38 -11.40 -31.63
CA LEU A 34 11.38 -10.68 -32.43
C LEU A 34 11.75 -10.82 -33.91
N GLU A 35 11.10 -11.76 -34.62
CA GLU A 35 11.09 -11.77 -36.07
C GLU A 35 10.13 -10.69 -36.60
N ALA A 36 10.68 -9.76 -37.38
CA ALA A 36 9.91 -8.88 -38.24
C ALA A 36 9.42 -9.66 -39.47
N PRO A 37 8.30 -9.24 -40.10
CA PRO A 37 8.48 -8.80 -41.48
C PRO A 37 7.58 -7.65 -41.96
N ALA A 38 8.20 -6.90 -42.89
CA ALA A 38 7.69 -6.39 -44.15
C ALA A 38 6.68 -5.22 -44.18
N SER A 39 7.20 -4.13 -44.74
CA SER A 39 6.53 -2.95 -45.29
C SER A 39 5.73 -3.24 -46.57
N ALA A 40 4.63 -2.52 -46.79
CA ALA A 40 4.05 -2.17 -48.10
C ALA A 40 2.93 -1.10 -47.95
N PRO A 41 2.57 -0.35 -49.03
CA PRO A 41 2.42 1.12 -48.95
C PRO A 41 1.00 1.70 -49.22
N VAL A 42 0.84 2.96 -48.80
CA VAL A 42 0.14 4.12 -49.42
C VAL A 42 -1.18 3.89 -50.17
N ALA A 43 -2.24 4.58 -49.71
CA ALA A 43 -3.16 5.32 -50.59
C ALA A 43 -3.85 6.46 -49.82
N ALA A 44 -3.83 7.65 -50.43
CA ALA A 44 -4.43 8.88 -49.95
C ALA A 44 -5.82 9.05 -50.55
N GLU A 45 -6.80 9.49 -49.77
CA GLU A 45 -7.95 10.23 -50.30
C GLU A 45 -8.32 11.39 -49.37
N THR A 46 -8.05 12.57 -49.90
CA THR A 46 -8.58 13.88 -49.55
C THR A 46 -10.10 13.95 -49.73
N SER A 47 -10.81 14.45 -48.73
CA SER A 47 -12.08 15.15 -48.95
C SER A 47 -12.17 16.35 -48.00
N THR A 48 -12.18 17.50 -48.65
CA THR A 48 -12.34 18.84 -48.09
C THR A 48 -13.83 19.12 -48.00
N GLU A 49 -14.36 19.41 -46.81
CA GLU A 49 -15.58 20.21 -46.68
C GLU A 49 -15.38 21.30 -45.63
N GLU A 50 -15.45 22.52 -46.15
CA GLU A 50 -15.40 23.80 -45.48
C GLU A 50 -16.83 24.18 -45.08
N ALA A 51 -17.08 24.47 -43.80
CA ALA A 51 -18.24 25.25 -43.40
C ALA A 51 -17.91 26.06 -42.15
N ALA A 52 -18.11 27.36 -42.29
CA ALA A 52 -17.73 28.42 -41.39
C ALA A 52 -18.58 28.51 -40.10
N SER A 53 -18.10 29.38 -39.22
CA SER A 53 -18.83 30.14 -38.18
C SER A 53 -18.73 29.60 -36.74
N SER A 54 -17.96 30.29 -35.90
CA SER A 54 -18.49 31.28 -34.93
C SER A 54 -17.41 31.68 -33.90
N SER A 55 -17.06 32.97 -33.92
CA SER A 55 -16.79 33.92 -32.81
C SER A 55 -16.10 33.55 -31.47
N PRO A 56 -15.47 34.56 -30.82
CA PRO A 56 -14.44 34.38 -29.80
C PRO A 56 -15.04 34.13 -28.41
N GLY A 57 -14.78 32.95 -27.86
CA GLY A 57 -15.09 32.59 -26.48
C GLY A 57 -13.82 32.67 -25.63
N HIS A 58 -13.88 33.51 -24.61
CA HIS A 58 -13.01 33.62 -23.44
C HIS A 58 -11.93 32.55 -23.26
N ASP A 59 -10.70 33.01 -23.00
CA ASP A 59 -9.67 32.28 -22.26
C ASP A 59 -10.24 31.84 -20.89
N GLU A 60 -11.03 30.78 -20.90
CA GLU A 60 -11.38 30.04 -19.71
C GLU A 60 -10.11 29.26 -19.36
N ALA A 61 -9.40 29.75 -18.33
CA ALA A 61 -8.24 29.07 -17.79
C ALA A 61 -8.60 27.58 -17.61
N PRO A 62 -7.72 26.65 -18.01
CA PRO A 62 -8.02 25.23 -17.97
C PRO A 62 -8.52 24.85 -16.57
N PRO A 63 -9.55 24.00 -16.46
CA PRO A 63 -10.12 23.62 -15.18
C PRO A 63 -9.00 23.14 -14.26
N ASN A 64 -8.93 23.74 -13.06
CA ASN A 64 -7.94 23.37 -12.06
C ASN A 64 -7.92 21.85 -11.94
N PRO A 65 -6.75 21.20 -12.10
CA PRO A 65 -6.69 19.75 -12.06
C PRO A 65 -7.26 19.26 -10.72
N PRO A 66 -8.04 18.15 -10.71
CA PRO A 66 -8.58 17.61 -9.47
C PRO A 66 -7.48 17.48 -8.42
N PRO A 67 -7.73 17.79 -7.13
CA PRO A 67 -6.68 17.96 -6.13
C PRO A 67 -5.67 16.81 -6.02
N LEU A 68 -6.09 15.57 -6.33
CA LEU A 68 -5.22 14.40 -6.32
C LEU A 68 -4.19 14.38 -7.46
N LEU A 69 -4.46 15.00 -8.61
CA LEU A 69 -3.49 15.05 -9.72
C LEU A 69 -2.28 15.91 -9.38
N GLU A 70 -2.46 17.02 -8.65
CA GLU A 70 -1.37 17.88 -8.19
C GLU A 70 -0.48 17.16 -7.17
N VAL A 71 -1.11 16.45 -6.22
CA VAL A 71 -0.40 15.59 -5.26
C VAL A 71 0.35 14.47 -5.99
N ALA A 72 -0.29 13.82 -6.97
CA ALA A 72 0.30 12.75 -7.76
C ALA A 72 1.48 13.25 -8.62
N GLU A 73 1.41 14.45 -9.18
CA GLU A 73 2.51 15.08 -9.91
C GLU A 73 3.71 15.35 -8.99
N SER A 74 3.42 15.91 -7.81
CA SER A 74 4.44 16.18 -6.80
C SER A 74 5.09 14.89 -6.27
N LEU A 75 4.29 13.83 -6.08
CA LEU A 75 4.79 12.49 -5.77
C LEU A 75 5.67 11.97 -6.89
N LEU A 76 5.20 11.99 -8.14
CA LEU A 76 5.96 11.48 -9.28
C LEU A 76 7.32 12.15 -9.37
N ALA A 77 7.39 13.47 -9.18
CA ALA A 77 8.65 14.22 -9.18
C ALA A 77 9.63 13.71 -8.11
N ARG A 78 9.14 13.39 -6.90
CA ARG A 78 9.95 12.84 -5.79
C ARG A 78 10.36 11.39 -6.04
N LEU A 79 9.51 10.60 -6.69
CA LEU A 79 9.74 9.17 -6.95
C LEU A 79 10.68 8.94 -8.14
N LYS A 80 10.66 9.84 -9.13
CA LYS A 80 11.36 9.71 -10.42
C LYS A 80 12.84 9.30 -10.34
N PRO A 81 13.67 9.79 -9.39
CA PRO A 81 15.07 9.38 -9.27
C PRO A 81 15.24 7.87 -9.00
N PHE A 82 14.27 7.24 -8.34
CA PHE A 82 14.37 5.86 -7.86
C PHE A 82 13.76 4.83 -8.83
N LEU A 83 12.89 5.24 -9.76
CA LEU A 83 12.14 4.33 -10.64
C LEU A 83 13.01 3.49 -11.59
N ARG A 84 14.31 3.81 -11.69
CA ARG A 84 15.31 3.07 -12.48
C ARG A 84 16.04 1.99 -11.68
N GLU A 85 15.90 1.96 -10.35
CA GLU A 85 16.51 0.91 -9.54
C GLU A 85 15.81 -0.44 -9.79
N SER A 86 16.57 -1.51 -9.66
CA SER A 86 16.03 -2.88 -9.69
C SER A 86 15.30 -3.20 -8.39
N HIS A 87 14.33 -4.12 -8.45
CA HIS A 87 13.58 -4.60 -7.29
C HIS A 87 12.86 -3.50 -6.52
N ILE A 88 12.41 -2.46 -7.24
CA ILE A 88 11.60 -1.39 -6.66
C ILE A 88 10.23 -1.92 -6.28
N GLU A 89 9.79 -1.51 -5.09
CA GLU A 89 8.46 -1.69 -4.55
C GLU A 89 7.91 -0.31 -4.19
N ILE A 90 6.68 -0.04 -4.59
CA ILE A 90 5.95 1.18 -4.25
C ILE A 90 4.68 0.77 -3.52
N GLU A 91 4.53 1.25 -2.29
CA GLU A 91 3.40 0.94 -1.42
C GLU A 91 2.80 2.22 -0.85
N ALA A 92 1.47 2.29 -0.75
CA ALA A 92 0.76 3.32 -0.02
C ALA A 92 0.06 2.69 1.19
N ARG A 93 0.33 3.21 2.38
CA ARG A 93 -0.19 2.69 3.65
C ARG A 93 -1.09 3.71 4.34
N ILE A 94 -2.17 3.23 4.93
CA ILE A 94 -2.99 4.03 5.85
C ILE A 94 -2.21 4.20 7.17
N CYS A 95 -2.16 5.44 7.66
CA CYS A 95 -1.41 5.81 8.85
C CYS A 95 -2.05 6.98 9.59
N SER A 96 -1.44 7.43 10.68
CA SER A 96 -1.76 8.69 11.36
C SER A 96 -0.50 9.55 11.50
N ILE A 97 -0.57 10.78 11.00
CA ILE A 97 0.48 11.79 11.15
C ILE A 97 0.23 12.56 12.45
N ILE A 98 0.95 12.17 13.50
CA ILE A 98 0.91 12.83 14.80
C ILE A 98 1.79 14.06 14.73
N GLN A 99 1.15 15.23 14.73
CA GLN A 99 1.87 16.49 14.87
C GLN A 99 2.42 16.58 16.29
N SER A 100 3.76 16.62 16.42
CA SER A 100 4.36 17.00 17.68
C SER A 100 3.85 18.42 17.99
N LYS A 101 3.09 18.59 19.07
CA LYS A 101 2.73 19.92 19.58
C LYS A 101 4.05 20.60 19.93
N LYS A 102 4.66 21.32 18.97
CA LYS A 102 5.67 22.32 19.33
C LYS A 102 4.94 23.26 20.25
N ARG A 103 5.41 23.33 21.49
CA ARG A 103 4.88 24.18 22.55
C ARG A 103 5.25 25.63 22.21
N THR A 104 4.78 26.13 21.07
CA THR A 104 4.92 27.53 20.70
C THR A 104 3.89 28.28 21.53
N HIS A 105 4.35 28.88 22.61
CA HIS A 105 3.74 30.04 23.25
C HIS A 105 3.68 31.19 22.23
N SER A 106 2.85 31.05 21.20
CA SER A 106 2.58 32.14 20.27
C SER A 106 1.44 32.95 20.85
N MET A 107 1.79 33.92 21.71
CA MET A 107 0.91 35.03 22.04
C MET A 107 0.73 35.88 20.78
N MET A 108 -0.21 35.53 19.90
CA MET A 108 -0.64 36.44 18.85
C MET A 108 -1.92 37.14 19.25
N LYS A 109 -1.75 38.42 19.56
CA LYS A 109 -2.77 39.48 19.60
C LYS A 109 -3.65 39.37 18.35
N GLY A 110 -4.96 39.45 18.57
CA GLY A 110 -5.95 39.41 17.52
C GLY A 110 -5.83 40.57 16.54
N HIS A 111 -5.94 40.24 15.26
CA HIS A 111 -6.39 41.18 14.24
C HIS A 111 -7.73 40.68 13.70
N VAL A 112 -8.76 41.46 13.99
CA VAL A 112 -10.13 41.28 13.53
C VAL A 112 -10.25 41.96 12.17
N GLY A 113 -10.61 41.19 11.15
CA GLY A 113 -11.11 41.72 9.89
C GLY A 113 -10.46 41.10 8.66
N ALA A 114 -11.11 40.08 8.10
CA ALA A 114 -11.14 39.86 6.65
C ALA A 114 -12.26 38.86 6.29
N THR A 115 -13.04 39.26 5.30
CA THR A 115 -14.15 38.57 4.63
C THR A 115 -13.75 37.26 3.96
N ALA A 116 -14.66 36.28 3.97
CA ALA A 116 -14.50 34.96 3.37
C ALA A 116 -14.85 34.96 1.87
N THR A 117 -13.98 34.37 1.03
CA THR A 117 -14.31 33.48 -0.10
C THR A 117 -13.03 33.04 -0.83
N THR A 118 -12.26 32.16 -0.19
CA THR A 118 -11.36 31.23 -0.87
C THR A 118 -11.48 29.93 -0.09
N ILE A 119 -11.92 28.85 -0.75
CA ILE A 119 -11.86 27.51 -0.15
C ILE A 119 -10.41 27.33 0.30
N SER A 120 -10.23 27.22 1.60
CA SER A 120 -8.93 27.10 2.21
C SER A 120 -8.27 25.86 1.61
N SER A 121 -7.06 26.01 1.07
CA SER A 121 -6.22 24.90 0.58
C SER A 121 -6.04 23.77 1.60
N HIS A 122 -6.46 23.96 2.84
CA HIS A 122 -6.47 22.97 3.91
C HIS A 122 -7.53 21.87 3.79
N ASP A 123 -8.51 21.99 2.88
CA ASP A 123 -9.62 21.02 2.75
C ASP A 123 -9.35 19.89 1.74
N ALA A 124 -8.26 19.96 0.98
CA ALA A 124 -7.86 18.94 0.01
C ALA A 124 -6.67 18.08 0.50
N PRO A 125 -6.56 16.82 0.03
CA PRO A 125 -5.36 16.02 0.27
C PRO A 125 -4.11 16.77 -0.23
N HIS A 126 -3.05 16.77 0.58
CA HIS A 126 -1.81 17.49 0.26
C HIS A 126 -0.60 16.81 0.87
N ILE A 127 0.56 16.97 0.21
CA ILE A 127 1.83 16.50 0.75
C ILE A 127 2.19 17.33 1.98
N VAL A 128 2.64 16.64 3.02
CA VAL A 128 3.03 17.25 4.28
C VAL A 128 4.52 17.54 4.27
N GLU A 129 4.90 18.82 4.37
CA GLU A 129 6.31 19.23 4.43
C GLU A 129 6.89 19.19 5.87
N GLY A 130 8.19 18.90 6.01
CA GLY A 130 8.98 19.08 7.24
C GLY A 130 9.42 17.80 7.97
N GLU A 131 10.53 17.89 8.70
CA GLU A 131 11.37 16.74 9.07
C GLU A 131 11.12 16.10 10.46
N HIS A 132 10.14 16.55 11.24
CA HIS A 132 9.94 16.03 12.61
C HIS A 132 8.48 15.71 12.92
N ARG A 133 8.04 14.53 12.47
CA ARG A 133 6.67 14.04 12.69
C ARG A 133 6.72 12.58 13.14
N ARG A 134 5.85 12.23 14.08
CA ARG A 134 5.68 10.83 14.47
C ARG A 134 4.60 10.24 13.58
N ILE A 135 4.95 9.23 12.80
CA ILE A 135 3.99 8.49 11.99
C ILE A 135 3.68 7.17 12.67
N GLN A 136 2.39 6.89 12.84
CA GLN A 136 1.90 5.59 13.28
C GLN A 136 1.23 4.91 12.10
N VAL A 137 1.87 3.86 11.56
CA VAL A 137 1.29 3.04 10.50
C VAL A 137 0.24 2.11 11.11
N GLY A 138 -0.90 1.99 10.44
CA GLY A 138 -1.99 1.10 10.83
C GLY A 138 -3.30 1.81 11.15
N VAL A 139 -4.31 1.00 11.44
CA VAL A 139 -5.70 1.37 11.71
C VAL A 139 -6.21 0.66 12.97
N SER A 140 -7.38 1.06 13.49
CA SER A 140 -8.06 0.28 14.53
C SER A 140 -8.55 -1.07 13.98
N ALA A 141 -8.85 -2.02 14.87
CA ALA A 141 -9.34 -3.35 14.46
C ALA A 141 -10.72 -3.26 13.78
N GLU A 142 -11.56 -2.35 14.28
CA GLU A 142 -12.91 -2.09 13.76
C GLU A 142 -12.84 -1.47 12.36
N ASP A 143 -11.96 -0.48 12.17
CA ASP A 143 -11.78 0.19 10.88
C ASP A 143 -11.13 -0.75 9.87
N PHE A 144 -10.18 -1.59 10.30
CA PHE A 144 -9.62 -2.67 9.49
C PHE A 144 -10.70 -3.60 8.92
N ALA A 145 -11.60 -4.09 9.78
CA ALA A 145 -12.69 -4.97 9.36
C ALA A 145 -13.64 -4.25 8.39
N ARG A 146 -13.95 -2.98 8.64
CA ARG A 146 -14.80 -2.15 7.77
C ARG A 146 -14.18 -1.92 6.39
N MET A 147 -12.90 -1.55 6.34
CA MET A 147 -12.16 -1.35 5.09
C MET A 147 -12.04 -2.64 4.29
N LYS A 148 -11.81 -3.78 4.95
CA LYS A 148 -11.77 -5.10 4.31
C LYS A 148 -13.14 -5.49 3.73
N ALA A 149 -14.22 -5.29 4.48
CA ALA A 149 -15.58 -5.56 4.00
C ALA A 149 -15.94 -4.70 2.79
N TYR A 150 -15.65 -3.40 2.85
CA TYR A 150 -15.85 -2.48 1.72
C TYR A 150 -15.15 -2.96 0.44
N MET A 151 -13.93 -3.50 0.55
CA MET A 151 -13.22 -4.06 -0.60
C MET A 151 -13.84 -5.37 -1.11
N ALA A 152 -14.35 -6.21 -0.22
CA ALA A 152 -15.01 -7.47 -0.59
C ALA A 152 -16.38 -7.28 -1.25
N GLU A 153 -17.05 -6.15 -0.99
CA GLU A 153 -18.39 -5.84 -1.51
C GLU A 153 -18.39 -5.17 -2.89
N LYS A 154 -17.22 -4.84 -3.45
CA LYS A 154 -17.16 -4.23 -4.78
C LYS A 154 -17.66 -5.23 -5.85
N PRO A 155 -18.42 -4.79 -6.88
CA PRO A 155 -18.92 -5.68 -7.93
C PRO A 155 -17.84 -6.47 -8.66
N GLU A 156 -16.63 -5.90 -8.75
CA GLU A 156 -15.45 -6.47 -9.39
C GLU A 156 -14.46 -7.08 -8.37
N ALA A 157 -14.88 -7.25 -7.11
CA ALA A 157 -14.01 -7.76 -6.05
C ALA A 157 -13.59 -9.20 -6.33
N LEU A 158 -12.28 -9.42 -6.43
CA LEU A 158 -11.72 -10.77 -6.35
C LEU A 158 -11.73 -11.26 -4.90
N PRO A 159 -11.91 -12.57 -4.67
CA PRO A 159 -11.84 -13.13 -3.34
C PRO A 159 -10.45 -12.91 -2.73
N PHE A 160 -10.42 -12.54 -1.45
CA PHE A 160 -9.17 -12.40 -0.73
C PHE A 160 -8.44 -13.74 -0.61
N GLN A 161 -7.16 -13.77 -0.98
CA GLN A 161 -6.25 -14.85 -0.68
C GLN A 161 -5.67 -14.63 0.71
N GLU A 162 -5.76 -15.65 1.57
CA GLU A 162 -5.20 -15.59 2.92
C GLU A 162 -3.84 -16.28 2.96
N SER A 163 -2.88 -15.65 3.63
CA SER A 163 -1.59 -16.25 3.96
C SER A 163 -1.20 -15.94 5.40
N VAL A 164 -0.46 -16.87 6.01
CA VAL A 164 0.19 -16.67 7.31
C VAL A 164 1.68 -16.83 7.12
N THR A 165 2.43 -15.81 7.52
CA THR A 165 3.89 -15.82 7.45
C THR A 165 4.51 -15.36 8.76
N GLU A 166 5.77 -15.72 8.96
CA GLU A 166 6.61 -15.14 9.97
C GLU A 166 7.84 -14.52 9.33
N ASP A 167 8.03 -13.24 9.59
CA ASP A 167 9.23 -12.50 9.19
C ASP A 167 10.19 -12.39 10.37
N VAL A 168 11.43 -12.82 10.17
CA VAL A 168 12.54 -12.62 11.10
C VAL A 168 13.45 -11.55 10.54
N ASN A 169 13.45 -10.37 11.16
CA ASN A 169 14.31 -9.26 10.79
C ASN A 169 15.63 -9.35 11.54
N THR A 170 16.72 -9.47 10.79
CA THR A 170 18.09 -9.55 11.29
C THR A 170 18.89 -8.36 10.77
N ARG A 171 20.16 -8.24 11.20
CA ARG A 171 21.09 -7.25 10.61
C ARG A 171 21.40 -7.53 9.14
N THR A 172 21.27 -8.77 8.70
CA THR A 172 21.64 -9.20 7.35
C THR A 172 20.44 -9.23 6.41
N GLY A 173 19.20 -9.17 6.88
CA GLY A 173 18.03 -9.19 6.01
C GLY A 173 16.76 -9.62 6.73
N ARG A 174 15.66 -9.66 5.97
CA ARG A 174 14.35 -10.16 6.37
C ARG A 174 14.17 -11.58 5.83
N TYR A 175 14.08 -12.55 6.72
CA TYR A 175 13.81 -13.96 6.39
C TYR A 175 12.32 -14.21 6.55
N THR A 176 11.67 -14.79 5.54
CA THR A 176 10.23 -15.07 5.57
C THR A 176 9.97 -16.56 5.56
N TYR A 177 9.09 -17.00 6.46
CA TYR A 177 8.63 -18.37 6.60
C TYR A 177 7.11 -18.43 6.37
N ALA A 178 6.64 -19.34 5.53
CA ALA A 178 5.21 -19.66 5.42
C ALA A 178 4.81 -20.56 6.59
N ILE A 179 3.63 -20.31 7.16
CA ILE A 179 3.04 -21.12 8.21
C ILE A 179 1.78 -21.78 7.65
N ALA A 180 1.76 -23.10 7.55
CA ALA A 180 0.61 -23.84 7.10
C ALA A 180 -0.46 -23.99 8.21
N ASN A 181 -1.62 -24.54 7.85
CA ASN A 181 -2.76 -24.67 8.78
C ASN A 181 -2.48 -25.61 9.96
N ASP A 182 -1.60 -26.60 9.77
CA ASP A 182 -1.14 -27.52 10.82
C ASP A 182 -0.04 -26.90 11.72
N GLY A 183 0.36 -25.66 11.44
CA GLY A 183 1.43 -24.95 12.14
C GLY A 183 2.83 -25.28 11.63
N SER A 184 2.98 -26.12 10.61
CA SER A 184 4.28 -26.39 10.00
C SER A 184 4.84 -25.13 9.33
N GLU A 185 6.16 -24.95 9.46
CA GLU A 185 6.88 -23.80 8.92
C GLU A 185 7.72 -24.23 7.72
N SER A 186 7.73 -23.41 6.67
CA SER A 186 8.61 -23.59 5.51
C SER A 186 9.29 -22.28 5.11
N PHE A 187 10.57 -22.33 4.79
CA PHE A 187 11.33 -21.14 4.38
C PHE A 187 10.94 -20.70 2.96
N ILE A 188 10.56 -19.43 2.80
CA ILE A 188 10.20 -18.85 1.50
C ILE A 188 11.40 -18.16 0.86
N GLY A 189 12.15 -17.37 1.65
CA GLY A 189 13.25 -16.58 1.11
C GLY A 189 13.80 -15.55 2.08
N CYS A 190 14.87 -14.89 1.64
CA CYS A 190 15.51 -13.80 2.35
C CYS A 190 15.66 -12.60 1.42
N ILE A 191 15.31 -11.42 1.92
CA ILE A 191 15.51 -10.16 1.18
C ILE A 191 16.30 -9.15 2.01
N GLU A 192 16.94 -8.21 1.31
CA GLU A 192 17.43 -6.97 1.88
C GLU A 192 16.52 -5.82 1.45
N LYS A 193 15.74 -5.29 2.40
CA LYS A 193 14.85 -4.15 2.15
C LYS A 193 15.55 -2.84 2.52
N ARG A 194 15.70 -1.94 1.55
CA ARG A 194 16.22 -0.58 1.76
C ARG A 194 15.16 0.43 1.37
N ARG A 195 14.83 1.33 2.29
CA ARG A 195 13.88 2.41 2.05
C ARG A 195 14.58 3.58 1.36
N LEU A 196 14.02 4.04 0.25
CA LEU A 196 14.59 5.11 -0.57
C LEU A 196 13.88 6.44 -0.31
N CYS A 197 12.56 6.41 -0.25
CA CYS A 197 11.74 7.60 -0.07
C CYS A 197 10.46 7.28 0.71
N ASN A 198 10.04 8.21 1.55
CA ASN A 198 8.69 8.26 2.10
C ASN A 198 8.10 9.63 1.78
N VAL A 199 6.82 9.66 1.42
CA VAL A 199 6.06 10.89 1.27
C VAL A 199 4.74 10.74 2.01
N GLU A 200 4.50 11.63 2.96
CA GLU A 200 3.27 11.69 3.73
C GLU A 200 2.25 12.63 3.06
N VAL A 201 1.03 12.14 2.93
CA VAL A 201 -0.13 12.86 2.40
C VAL A 201 -1.18 12.99 3.51
N ARG A 202 -1.48 14.23 3.89
CA ARG A 202 -2.57 14.55 4.81
C ARG A 202 -3.89 14.34 4.07
N VAL A 203 -4.87 13.70 4.72
CA VAL A 203 -6.23 13.54 4.17
C VAL A 203 -7.22 14.27 5.08
N PRO A 204 -7.64 15.50 4.72
CA PRO A 204 -8.59 16.25 5.52
C PRO A 204 -9.95 15.54 5.68
N GLY A 205 -10.63 15.82 6.79
CA GLY A 205 -11.98 15.32 7.05
C GLY A 205 -12.08 13.85 7.49
N CYS A 206 -10.95 13.15 7.70
CA CYS A 206 -10.95 11.77 8.19
C CYS A 206 -9.84 11.54 9.23
N PRO A 207 -9.89 10.45 10.01
CA PRO A 207 -8.94 10.23 11.11
C PRO A 207 -7.59 9.64 10.66
N TYR A 208 -7.43 9.38 9.36
CA TYR A 208 -6.26 8.74 8.79
C TYR A 208 -5.58 9.63 7.75
N ASP A 209 -4.30 9.36 7.55
CA ASP A 209 -3.42 9.95 6.56
C ASP A 209 -2.82 8.82 5.72
N ILE A 210 -2.10 9.17 4.66
CA ILE A 210 -1.48 8.19 3.76
C ILE A 210 0.03 8.39 3.78
N ARG A 211 0.79 7.29 3.86
CA ARG A 211 2.23 7.29 3.60
C ARG A 211 2.51 6.48 2.35
N VAL A 212 3.06 7.13 1.33
CA VAL A 212 3.62 6.47 0.16
C VAL A 212 5.09 6.17 0.46
N SER A 213 5.51 4.92 0.31
CA SER A 213 6.88 4.47 0.52
C SER A 213 7.43 3.87 -0.76
N VAL A 214 8.69 4.17 -1.06
CA VAL A 214 9.46 3.50 -2.10
C VAL A 214 10.65 2.79 -1.46
N SER A 215 10.79 1.51 -1.77
CA SER A 215 11.88 0.66 -1.31
C SER A 215 12.48 -0.16 -2.44
N THR A 216 13.72 -0.61 -2.26
CA THR A 216 14.23 -1.80 -2.95
C THR A 216 14.06 -3.01 -2.06
N GLU A 217 13.56 -4.12 -2.61
CA GLU A 217 13.53 -5.44 -1.95
C GLU A 217 14.43 -6.42 -2.71
N VAL A 218 15.74 -6.37 -2.47
CA VAL A 218 16.71 -7.20 -3.21
C VAL A 218 16.68 -8.62 -2.66
N PRO A 219 16.30 -9.64 -3.46
CA PRO A 219 16.39 -11.03 -3.03
C PRO A 219 17.85 -11.39 -2.79
N LYS A 220 18.13 -12.04 -1.66
CA LYS A 220 19.44 -12.68 -1.52
C LYS A 220 19.49 -13.87 -2.47
N PRO A 221 20.64 -14.11 -3.15
CA PRO A 221 20.84 -15.34 -3.90
C PRO A 221 20.41 -16.51 -3.03
N ALA A 222 19.78 -17.51 -3.64
CA ALA A 222 19.31 -18.70 -2.94
C ALA A 222 20.49 -19.35 -2.20
N MET A 223 20.72 -18.92 -0.96
CA MET A 223 21.35 -19.75 0.03
C MET A 223 20.30 -20.79 0.36
N ASP A 224 20.72 -22.04 0.51
CA ASP A 224 19.87 -23.07 1.09
C ASP A 224 19.18 -22.50 2.34
N ALA A 225 17.93 -22.93 2.56
CA ALA A 225 17.18 -22.55 3.75
C ALA A 225 18.12 -22.66 4.97
N PRO A 226 18.24 -21.61 5.79
CA PRO A 226 19.22 -21.62 6.86
C PRO A 226 18.94 -22.83 7.75
N ALA A 227 19.97 -23.65 8.00
CA ALA A 227 19.85 -24.90 8.75
C ALA A 227 19.21 -24.70 10.14
N VAL A 228 19.38 -23.50 10.69
CA VAL A 228 18.71 -23.03 11.90
C VAL A 228 18.07 -21.68 11.61
N LYS A 229 16.80 -21.51 12.01
CA LYS A 229 16.08 -20.24 11.92
C LYS A 229 16.87 -19.14 12.63
N PRO A 230 17.16 -18.00 11.97
CA PRO A 230 17.99 -16.97 12.57
C PRO A 230 17.27 -16.31 13.76
N HIS A 231 18.06 -15.70 14.65
CA HIS A 231 17.52 -14.88 15.74
C HIS A 231 17.40 -13.42 15.30
N GLY A 232 16.27 -12.79 15.63
CA GLY A 232 16.00 -11.41 15.24
C GLY A 232 14.63 -10.92 15.73
N CYS A 233 14.20 -9.76 15.24
CA CYS A 233 12.87 -9.24 15.54
C CYS A 233 11.83 -10.01 14.72
N VAL A 234 10.96 -10.74 15.43
CA VAL A 234 9.94 -11.61 14.84
C VAL A 234 8.62 -10.87 14.66
N ARG A 235 8.09 -10.89 13.44
CA ARG A 235 6.76 -10.39 13.09
C ARG A 235 5.95 -11.52 12.48
N ARG A 236 4.90 -11.97 13.17
CA ARG A 236 3.93 -12.91 12.61
C ARG A 236 2.83 -12.13 11.90
N LYS A 237 2.60 -12.43 10.63
CA LYS A 237 1.65 -11.75 9.76
C LYS A 237 0.55 -12.71 9.34
N ARG A 238 -0.70 -12.27 9.47
CA ARG A 238 -1.85 -12.87 8.81
C ARG A 238 -2.36 -11.86 7.80
N ARG A 239 -2.24 -12.17 6.51
CA ARG A 239 -2.46 -11.24 5.42
C ARG A 239 -3.58 -11.74 4.51
N TRP A 240 -4.47 -10.83 4.14
CA TRP A 240 -5.48 -11.03 3.11
C TRP A 240 -5.16 -10.13 1.93
N THR A 241 -4.87 -10.71 0.77
CA THR A 241 -4.53 -9.99 -0.45
C THR A 241 -5.63 -10.11 -1.52
N ALA A 242 -5.87 -9.04 -2.25
CA ALA A 242 -6.72 -9.04 -3.44
C ALA A 242 -6.10 -8.15 -4.51
N THR A 243 -6.00 -8.66 -5.73
CA THR A 243 -5.36 -7.93 -6.84
C THR A 243 -6.42 -7.37 -7.78
N GLU A 244 -6.33 -6.07 -8.08
CA GLU A 244 -7.16 -5.41 -9.07
C GLU A 244 -6.25 -4.67 -10.07
N LYS A 245 -6.19 -5.16 -11.31
CA LYS A 245 -5.33 -4.58 -12.37
C LYS A 245 -3.85 -4.54 -11.93
N THR A 246 -3.32 -3.34 -11.68
CA THR A 246 -1.92 -3.09 -11.27
C THR A 246 -1.78 -2.78 -9.79
N PHE A 247 -2.82 -3.05 -9.00
CA PHE A 247 -2.85 -2.79 -7.56
C PHE A 247 -3.05 -4.08 -6.78
N GLU A 248 -2.25 -4.30 -5.76
CA GLU A 248 -2.51 -5.32 -4.74
C GLU A 248 -2.99 -4.65 -3.46
N TYR A 249 -4.20 -4.96 -3.02
CA TYR A 249 -4.71 -4.59 -1.71
C TYR A 249 -4.24 -5.62 -0.70
N ALA A 250 -3.54 -5.19 0.35
CA ALA A 250 -3.12 -6.05 1.43
C ALA A 250 -3.65 -5.56 2.79
N PHE A 251 -4.42 -6.43 3.43
CA PHE A 251 -4.93 -6.27 4.78
C PHE A 251 -4.14 -7.18 5.69
N THR A 252 -3.30 -6.64 6.58
CA THR A 252 -2.38 -7.44 7.39
C THR A 252 -2.62 -7.23 8.88
N ARG A 253 -2.89 -8.32 9.61
CA ARG A 253 -2.76 -8.36 11.07
C ARG A 253 -1.34 -8.77 11.42
N VAL A 254 -0.62 -7.91 12.12
CA VAL A 254 0.77 -8.12 12.54
C VAL A 254 0.84 -8.29 14.05
N SER A 255 1.41 -9.41 14.48
CA SER A 255 1.75 -9.67 15.89
C SER A 255 3.26 -9.74 16.04
N THR A 256 3.79 -9.18 17.12
CA THR A 256 5.21 -9.25 17.46
C THR A 256 5.35 -9.71 18.91
N VAL A 257 6.45 -10.40 19.24
CA VAL A 257 6.67 -10.95 20.59
C VAL A 257 6.60 -9.85 21.66
N ASP A 258 7.09 -8.64 21.34
CA ASP A 258 7.19 -7.53 22.29
C ASP A 258 5.90 -6.69 22.44
N HIS A 259 4.88 -6.93 21.61
CA HIS A 259 3.66 -6.13 21.62
C HIS A 259 2.47 -6.94 22.14
N LYS A 260 1.83 -6.42 23.20
CA LYS A 260 0.62 -7.02 23.81
C LYS A 260 -0.55 -7.13 22.83
N TYR A 261 -0.66 -6.19 21.89
CA TYR A 261 -1.78 -6.10 20.95
C TYR A 261 -1.25 -6.08 19.51
N PRO A 262 -1.95 -6.74 18.57
CA PRO A 262 -1.56 -6.73 17.17
C PRO A 262 -1.74 -5.33 16.57
N VAL A 263 -0.97 -5.04 15.52
CA VAL A 263 -1.15 -3.90 14.64
C VAL A 263 -1.93 -4.35 13.42
N PHE A 264 -2.87 -3.52 12.95
CA PHE A 264 -3.65 -3.77 11.75
C PHE A 264 -3.17 -2.80 10.66
N GLU A 265 -2.57 -3.32 9.61
CA GLU A 265 -2.00 -2.57 8.49
C GLU A 265 -2.91 -2.71 7.27
N VAL A 266 -3.20 -1.60 6.60
CA VAL A 266 -3.90 -1.55 5.31
C VAL A 266 -2.98 -0.86 4.32
N GLU A 267 -2.63 -1.57 3.26
CA GLU A 267 -1.71 -1.11 2.23
C GLU A 267 -2.23 -1.43 0.82
N VAL A 268 -1.86 -0.60 -0.15
CA VAL A 268 -2.01 -0.89 -1.57
C VAL A 268 -0.65 -0.79 -2.22
N GLU A 269 -0.23 -1.87 -2.85
CA GLU A 269 1.06 -2.01 -3.52
C GLU A 269 0.90 -1.94 -5.04
N GLY A 270 1.90 -1.40 -5.73
CA GLY A 270 1.93 -1.37 -7.19
C GLY A 270 2.55 -2.62 -7.79
N ILE A 271 1.79 -3.32 -8.64
CA ILE A 271 2.27 -4.46 -9.42
C ILE A 271 2.72 -3.95 -10.79
N HIS A 272 4.04 -3.87 -10.97
CA HIS A 272 4.64 -3.38 -12.20
C HIS A 272 5.66 -4.37 -12.77
N VAL A 273 5.53 -4.65 -14.07
CA VAL A 273 6.61 -5.30 -14.84
C VAL A 273 7.82 -4.36 -14.95
N SER A 274 7.57 -3.06 -15.12
CA SER A 274 8.58 -2.00 -15.11
C SER A 274 8.03 -0.80 -14.37
N CYS A 275 8.63 -0.47 -13.22
CA CYS A 275 8.23 0.72 -12.45
C CYS A 275 8.49 2.01 -13.24
N GLN A 276 9.57 2.06 -14.04
CA GLN A 276 9.89 3.23 -14.86
C GLN A 276 8.80 3.58 -15.87
N ALA A 277 8.15 2.57 -16.47
CA ALA A 277 7.09 2.78 -17.44
C ALA A 277 5.69 2.80 -16.79
N GLY A 278 5.46 1.98 -15.77
CA GLY A 278 4.16 1.78 -15.14
C GLY A 278 3.75 2.86 -14.16
N VAL A 279 4.72 3.54 -13.51
CA VAL A 279 4.45 4.55 -12.50
C VAL A 279 4.29 5.91 -13.17
N THR A 280 3.04 6.28 -13.43
CA THR A 280 2.66 7.53 -14.07
C THR A 280 1.90 8.45 -13.11
N LYS A 281 1.69 9.71 -13.49
CA LYS A 281 0.86 10.65 -12.73
C LYS A 281 -0.56 10.12 -12.54
N ALA A 282 -1.17 9.59 -13.60
CA ALA A 282 -2.51 9.02 -13.54
C ALA A 282 -2.58 7.80 -12.62
N TRP A 283 -1.56 6.93 -12.67
CA TRP A 283 -1.48 5.76 -11.80
C TRP A 283 -1.35 6.15 -10.32
N LEU A 284 -0.51 7.13 -9.99
CA LEU A 284 -0.38 7.65 -8.62
C LEU A 284 -1.66 8.33 -8.12
N ALA A 285 -2.39 9.03 -9.00
CA ALA A 285 -3.67 9.62 -8.63
C ALA A 285 -4.74 8.54 -8.35
N ASP A 286 -4.77 7.45 -9.13
CA ASP A 286 -5.64 6.31 -8.85
C ASP A 286 -5.25 5.61 -7.53
N LEU A 287 -3.95 5.37 -7.30
CA LEU A 287 -3.43 4.85 -6.03
C LEU A 287 -3.92 5.68 -4.83
N LEU A 288 -3.74 7.01 -4.89
CA LEU A 288 -4.19 7.91 -3.84
C LEU A 288 -5.71 7.89 -3.69
N GLY A 289 -6.46 7.93 -4.79
CA GLY A 289 -7.92 7.89 -4.77
C GLY A 289 -8.46 6.64 -4.06
N ARG A 290 -7.83 5.48 -4.32
CA ARG A 290 -8.15 4.21 -3.66
C ARG A 290 -7.91 4.27 -2.14
N LEU A 291 -6.78 4.81 -1.71
CA LEU A 291 -6.46 4.95 -0.27
C LEU A 291 -7.34 6.01 0.42
N VAL A 292 -7.63 7.13 -0.24
CA VAL A 292 -8.52 8.17 0.27
C VAL A 292 -9.92 7.61 0.48
N ALA A 293 -10.43 6.82 -0.47
CA ALA A 293 -11.73 6.15 -0.34
C ALA A 293 -11.79 5.24 0.90
N LEU A 294 -10.72 4.48 1.19
CA LEU A 294 -10.63 3.65 2.39
C LEU A 294 -10.53 4.49 3.67
N ALA A 295 -9.69 5.53 3.68
CA ALA A 295 -9.49 6.41 4.82
C ALA A 295 -10.77 7.17 5.21
N GLN A 296 -11.58 7.56 4.21
CA GLN A 296 -12.81 8.32 4.38
C GLN A 296 -14.07 7.46 4.57
N LEU A 297 -13.95 6.13 4.71
CA LEU A 297 -15.13 5.29 4.95
C LEU A 297 -15.90 5.76 6.18
N LYS A 298 -17.22 5.87 6.02
CA LYS A 298 -18.13 6.30 7.09
C LYS A 298 -18.01 5.35 8.28
N GLY A 299 -17.83 5.92 9.46
CA GLY A 299 -17.67 5.16 10.71
C GLY A 299 -16.24 4.74 11.01
N ASN A 300 -15.26 5.17 10.21
CA ASN A 300 -13.86 5.14 10.64
C ASN A 300 -13.67 6.05 11.85
N THR A 301 -12.93 5.56 12.84
CA THR A 301 -12.73 6.23 14.14
C THR A 301 -11.28 6.63 14.39
N GLY A 302 -10.34 6.09 13.61
CA GLY A 302 -8.92 6.35 13.78
C GLY A 302 -8.25 5.33 14.69
N LEU A 303 -6.93 5.45 14.79
CA LEU A 303 -6.18 4.71 15.80
C LEU A 303 -6.61 5.16 17.20
N PRO A 304 -6.78 4.24 18.16
CA PRO A 304 -7.04 4.62 19.53
C PRO A 304 -5.91 5.54 19.98
N HIS A 305 -6.26 6.75 20.41
CA HIS A 305 -5.32 7.58 21.13
C HIS A 305 -4.90 6.75 22.34
N ARG A 306 -3.67 6.23 22.34
CA ARG A 306 -3.05 5.89 23.62
C ARG A 306 -3.04 7.20 24.37
N LEU A 307 -4.02 7.38 25.27
CA LEU A 307 -3.89 8.28 26.39
C LEU A 307 -2.49 7.99 26.88
N ALA A 308 -1.59 8.96 26.71
CA ALA A 308 -0.20 8.81 27.08
C ALA A 308 -0.23 8.18 28.45
N CYS A 309 0.22 6.92 28.55
CA CYS A 309 0.21 6.23 29.83
C CYS A 309 0.93 7.19 30.78
N ASP A 310 0.18 7.62 31.80
CA ASP A 310 0.72 8.32 32.94
C ASP A 310 2.01 7.60 33.31
N GLY A 311 3.11 8.34 33.29
CA GLY A 311 4.38 7.81 33.71
C GLY A 311 4.29 7.54 35.21
N ASP A 312 4.17 6.26 35.54
CA ASP A 312 4.62 5.70 36.82
C ASP A 312 6.00 5.05 36.61
#